data_AF-A0A377UVE1-F1
#
_entry.id   AF-A0A377UVE1-F1
#
_cell.length_a   1.000
_cell.length_b   1.000
_cell.length_c   1.000
_cell.angle_alpha   90.00
_cell.angle_beta   90.00
_cell.angle_gamma   90.00
#
_symmetry.space_group_name_H-M   'P 1'
#
loop_
_entity.id
_entity.type
_entity.pdbx_description
1 polymer ?
#
loop_
_entity_poly.entity_id
_entity_poly.type
_entity_poly.pdbx_seq_one_letter_code
_entity_poly.pdbx_strand_id
1 'polypeptide(L)' 'MKPFEGQMLLPDDSFLRPDLIVSDVVYNPRKTHLLEVAEKKGCRTLNGLGMMLWQGARAFEIWTGKQMPVDYIKSILF' A
#
# COMPACT_ATOMS: atom_id res chain seq x y z
N MET A 1 -3.39 5.22 20.07
CA MET A 1 -4.37 4.15 19.76
C MET A 1 -3.58 2.90 19.40
N LYS A 2 -3.90 1.72 19.93
CA LYS A 2 -3.19 0.49 19.51
C LYS A 2 -3.59 0.15 18.08
N PRO A 3 -2.65 -0.20 17.19
CA PRO A 3 -2.99 -0.65 15.84
C PRO A 3 -3.82 -1.94 15.89
N PHE A 4 -4.78 -2.08 14.97
CA PHE A 4 -5.63 -3.27 14.82
C PHE A 4 -4.88 -4.38 14.08
N GLU A 5 -3.75 -4.82 14.65
CA GLU A 5 -2.89 -5.84 14.05
C GLU A 5 -3.61 -7.19 13.93
N GLY A 6 -3.38 -7.89 12.80
CA GLY A 6 -3.98 -9.19 12.52
C GLY A 6 -5.47 -9.18 12.17
N GLN A 7 -6.10 -8.01 12.09
CA GLN A 7 -7.53 -7.89 11.75
C GLN A 7 -7.72 -7.59 10.25
N MET A 8 -8.84 -8.08 9.71
CA MET A 8 -9.32 -7.78 8.38
C MET A 8 -10.76 -7.27 8.49
N LEU A 9 -11.12 -6.26 7.69
CA LEU A 9 -12.47 -5.66 7.71
C LEU A 9 -13.53 -6.55 7.04
N LEU A 10 -13.10 -7.46 6.16
CA LEU A 10 -13.99 -8.41 5.52
C LEU A 10 -14.39 -9.52 6.50
N PRO A 11 -15.64 -10.01 6.45
CA PRO A 11 -16.07 -11.13 7.30
C PRO A 11 -15.25 -12.40 7.10
N ASP A 12 -14.90 -12.71 5.84
CA ASP A 12 -14.09 -13.87 5.45
C ASP A 12 -13.53 -13.69 4.02
N ASP A 13 -12.74 -14.67 3.55
CA ASP A 13 -12.04 -14.59 2.26
C ASP A 13 -12.91 -14.86 1.02
N SER A 14 -14.18 -15.30 1.18
CA SER A 14 -15.10 -15.56 0.07
C SER A 14 -15.44 -14.31 -0.72
N PHE A 15 -15.26 -13.13 -0.11
CA PHE A 15 -15.42 -11.82 -0.74
C PHE A 15 -14.28 -11.47 -1.71
N LEU A 16 -13.21 -12.27 -1.76
CA LEU A 16 -12.05 -12.06 -2.62
C LEU A 16 -12.03 -13.05 -3.79
N ARG A 17 -12.31 -12.55 -5.00
CA ARG A 17 -12.08 -13.30 -6.26
C ARG A 17 -10.64 -13.09 -6.75
N PRO A 18 -10.00 -14.11 -7.37
CA PRO A 18 -8.58 -14.05 -7.77
C PRO A 18 -8.23 -12.91 -8.74
N ASP A 19 -9.18 -12.43 -9.53
CA ASP A 19 -8.99 -11.35 -10.51
C ASP A 19 -9.10 -9.94 -9.91
N LEU A 20 -9.41 -9.80 -8.61
CA LEU A 20 -9.38 -8.50 -7.94
C LEU A 20 -7.97 -7.98 -7.74
N ILE A 21 -7.88 -6.65 -7.76
CA ILE A 21 -6.77 -5.92 -7.17
C ILE A 21 -7.21 -5.49 -5.76
N VAL A 22 -6.48 -5.94 -4.75
CA VAL A 22 -6.71 -5.54 -3.35
C VAL A 22 -5.64 -4.53 -2.96
N SER A 23 -6.07 -3.32 -2.58
CA SER A 23 -5.18 -2.23 -2.19
C SER A 23 -5.40 -1.88 -0.73
N ASP A 24 -4.32 -1.57 -0.03
CA ASP A 24 -4.35 -1.07 1.36
C ASP A 24 -3.51 0.21 1.47
N VAL A 25 -3.95 1.15 2.29
CA VAL A 25 -3.20 2.39 2.59
C VAL A 25 -2.10 2.16 3.64
N VAL A 26 -2.20 1.07 4.41
CA VAL A 26 -1.19 0.69 5.38
C VAL A 26 0.06 0.17 4.66
N TYR A 27 1.23 0.56 5.17
CA TYR A 27 2.53 0.12 4.64
C TYR A 27 3.52 -0.34 5.71
N ASN A 28 3.15 -0.20 6.98
CA ASN A 28 3.84 -0.80 8.11
C ASN A 28 2.78 -1.46 9.02
N PRO A 29 2.63 -2.79 8.99
CA PRO A 29 3.46 -3.77 8.28
C PRO A 29 3.37 -3.67 6.74
N ARG A 30 4.37 -4.22 6.03
CA ARG A 30 4.44 -4.20 4.55
C ARG A 30 3.25 -4.91 3.88
N LYS A 31 2.69 -5.93 4.54
CA LYS A 31 1.46 -6.63 4.16
C LYS A 31 0.56 -6.67 5.39
N THR A 32 -0.66 -6.17 5.27
CA THR A 32 -1.70 -6.34 6.30
C THR A 32 -2.33 -7.72 6.18
N HIS A 33 -3.10 -8.12 7.19
CA HIS A 33 -3.80 -9.41 7.14
C HIS A 33 -4.73 -9.51 5.91
N LEU A 34 -5.38 -8.41 5.50
CA LEU A 34 -6.16 -8.33 4.27
C LEU A 34 -5.31 -8.65 3.03
N LEU A 35 -4.13 -8.05 2.90
CA LEU A 35 -3.25 -8.27 1.75
C LEU A 35 -2.68 -9.69 1.72
N GLU A 36 -2.37 -10.27 2.88
CA GLU A 36 -1.93 -11.66 2.99
C GLU A 36 -3.00 -12.65 2.52
N VAL A 37 -4.26 -12.45 2.95
CA VAL A 37 -5.39 -13.29 2.54
C VAL A 37 -5.68 -13.10 1.04
N ALA A 38 -5.65 -11.86 0.55
CA ALA A 38 -5.84 -11.56 -0.88
C ALA A 38 -4.80 -12.25 -1.76
N GLU A 39 -3.52 -12.17 -1.39
CA GLU A 39 -2.44 -12.83 -2.12
C GLU A 39 -2.62 -14.35 -2.14
N LYS A 40 -3.01 -14.97 -1.01
CA LYS A 40 -3.33 -16.41 -0.94
C LYS A 40 -4.50 -16.81 -1.84
N LYS A 41 -5.46 -15.91 -2.07
CA LYS A 41 -6.60 -16.11 -2.99
C LYS A 41 -6.23 -15.86 -4.45
N GLY A 42 -4.99 -15.49 -4.75
CA GLY A 42 -4.51 -15.20 -6.10
C GLY A 42 -4.75 -13.77 -6.56
N CYS A 43 -5.25 -12.89 -5.69
CA CYS A 43 -5.41 -11.48 -6.01
C CYS A 43 -4.07 -10.78 -6.19
N ARG A 44 -4.05 -9.76 -7.06
CA ARG A 44 -2.93 -8.81 -7.11
C ARG A 44 -3.06 -7.85 -5.93
N THR A 45 -1.96 -7.58 -5.24
CA THR A 45 -1.97 -6.74 -4.04
C THR A 45 -1.10 -5.49 -4.20
N LEU A 46 -1.52 -4.39 -3.56
CA LEU A 46 -0.75 -3.14 -3.50
C LEU A 46 -0.87 -2.54 -2.08
N ASN A 47 0.26 -2.16 -1.48
CA ASN A 47 0.28 -1.51 -0.17
C ASN A 47 0.42 0.02 -0.29
N GLY A 48 0.45 0.70 0.86
CA GLY A 48 0.47 2.15 0.93
C GLY A 48 1.78 2.84 0.56
N LEU A 49 2.86 2.12 0.22
CA LEU A 49 4.17 2.75 -0.03
C LEU A 49 4.18 3.63 -1.25
N GLY A 50 3.52 3.19 -2.33
CA GLY A 50 3.35 4.01 -3.51
C GLY A 50 2.63 5.30 -3.17
N MET A 51 1.53 5.20 -2.41
CA MET A 51 0.77 6.37 -1.97
C MET A 51 1.66 7.33 -1.15
N MET A 52 2.40 6.84 -0.16
CA MET A 52 3.29 7.65 0.68
C MET A 52 4.39 8.37 -0.12
N LEU A 53 5.01 7.67 -1.08
CA LEU A 53 6.05 8.23 -1.95
C LEU A 53 5.47 9.31 -2.87
N TRP A 54 4.36 9.00 -3.57
CA TRP A 54 3.82 9.88 -4.60
C TRP A 54 3.09 11.10 -4.03
N GLN A 55 2.47 11.00 -2.86
CA GLN A 55 1.91 12.19 -2.20
C GLN A 55 3.03 13.16 -1.75
N GLY A 56 4.17 12.64 -1.29
CA GLY A 56 5.37 13.44 -1.04
C GLY A 56 5.95 14.06 -2.32
N ALA A 57 5.99 13.28 -3.41
CA ALA A 57 6.42 13.75 -4.73
C ALA A 57 5.60 14.95 -5.20
N ARG A 58 4.27 14.86 -5.05
CA ARG A 58 3.37 15.94 -5.46
C ARG A 58 3.54 17.19 -4.61
N ALA A 59 3.70 17.05 -3.29
CA ALA A 59 3.97 18.18 -2.42
C ALA A 59 5.32 18.85 -2.75
N PHE A 60 6.37 18.06 -3.00
CA PHE A 60 7.68 18.54 -3.44
C PHE A 60 7.58 19.36 -4.73
N GLU A 61 6.83 18.88 -5.71
CA GLU A 61 6.61 19.60 -6.97
C GLU A 61 5.86 20.91 -6.76
N ILE A 62 4.80 20.91 -5.95
CA ILE A 62 4.02 22.12 -5.65
C ILE A 62 4.90 23.20 -5.01
N TRP A 63 5.78 22.83 -4.08
CA TRP A 63 6.60 23.81 -3.36
C TRP A 63 7.85 24.26 -4.12
N THR A 64 8.45 23.38 -4.91
CA THR A 64 9.76 23.65 -5.53
C THR A 64 9.68 23.94 -7.03
N GLY A 65 8.55 23.63 -7.66
CA GLY A 65 8.40 23.65 -9.13
C GLY A 65 9.23 22.58 -9.85
N LYS A 66 9.80 21.60 -9.13
CA LYS A 66 10.65 20.54 -9.69
C LYS A 66 10.03 19.16 -9.44
N GLN A 67 10.21 18.26 -10.39
CA GLN A 67 9.84 16.86 -10.21
C GLN A 67 10.75 16.19 -9.17
N MET A 68 10.15 15.43 -8.25
CA MET A 68 10.90 14.67 -7.26
C MET A 68 11.55 13.43 -7.92
N PRO A 69 12.83 13.11 -7.66
CA PRO A 69 13.48 11.93 -8.22
C PRO A 69 12.99 10.65 -7.52
N VAL A 70 11.78 10.20 -7.87
CA VAL A 70 11.07 9.10 -7.19
C VAL A 70 11.84 7.78 -7.18
N ASP A 71 12.50 7.42 -8.28
CA ASP A 71 13.22 6.14 -8.39
C ASP A 71 14.44 6.11 -7.46
N TYR A 72 15.16 7.24 -7.38
CA TYR A 72 16.28 7.41 -6.47
C TYR A 72 15.84 7.31 -5.01
N ILE A 73 14.80 8.07 -4.62
CA ILE A 73 14.26 8.04 -3.26
C ILE A 73 13.73 6.65 -2.91
N LYS A 74 13.10 5.99 -3.89
CA LYS A 74 12.60 4.63 -3.72
C LYS A 74 13.71 3.66 -3.35
N SER A 75 14.85 3.74 -4.03
CA SER A 75 16.01 2.85 -3.80
C SER A 75 16.70 3.02 -2.44
N ILE A 76 16.49 4.15 -1.75
CA ILE A 76 17.15 4.46 -0.48
C ILE A 76 16.24 4.17 0.72
N LEU A 77 14.95 4.45 0.60
CA LEU A 77 14.03 4.46 1.74
C LEU A 77 13.10 3.24 1.83
N PHE A 78 13.02 2.40 0.79
CA PHE A 78 12.03 1.32 0.72
C PHE A 78 12.60 -0.02 0.26
#